data_AF-A0AA41MCM7-F1
#
_entry.id   AF-A0AA41MCM7-F1
#
_cell.length_a   1.000
_cell.length_b   1.000
_cell.length_c   1.000
_cell.angle_alpha   90.00
_cell.angle_beta   90.00
_cell.angle_gamma   90.00
#
_symmetry.space_group_name_H-M   'P 1'
#
loop_
_entity.id
_entity.type
_entity.pdbx_description
1 polymer ?
#
loop_
_entity_poly.entity_id
_entity_poly.type
_entity_poly.pdbx_seq_one_letter_code
_entity_poly.pdbx_strand_id
1 'polypeptide(L)'
;MGLSASTPAVRVQTSKASDHQTPSSPSGCPMREGKTKGCPTSAEPSGPTYRACEYVECPGTGAAAKNQENLDPSNLMPPPNQTPAPDQLFPLFSVREESSIPPADSEKKGVDPSEQIFWNAMLRKGWKWKDEDISQKDMYNIIRIHNQNSEQAWKESLKWEALHAAEHPCGPSLI
;
A
#
# COMPACT_ATOMS: atom_id res chain seq x y z
N MET A 1 -28.41 -34.65 40.31
CA MET A 1 -27.24 -34.35 41.17
C MET A 1 -26.01 -34.35 40.28
N GLY A 2 -25.45 -33.18 40.01
CA GLY A 2 -24.32 -33.01 39.09
C GLY A 2 -23.86 -31.56 39.17
N LEU A 3 -23.09 -31.26 40.21
CA LEU A 3 -22.57 -29.93 40.53
C LEU A 3 -21.39 -29.63 39.59
N SER A 4 -21.57 -28.69 38.66
CA SER A 4 -20.45 -28.16 37.89
C SER A 4 -19.88 -26.96 38.64
N ALA A 5 -18.72 -27.15 39.25
CA ALA A 5 -18.03 -26.15 40.05
C ALA A 5 -17.46 -25.03 39.16
N SER A 6 -17.89 -23.81 39.42
CA SER A 6 -17.36 -22.58 38.84
C SER A 6 -16.00 -22.26 39.44
N THR A 7 -14.97 -22.10 38.61
CA THR A 7 -13.63 -21.69 39.04
C THR A 7 -13.63 -20.19 39.37
N PRO A 8 -13.06 -19.73 40.49
CA PRO A 8 -13.03 -18.32 40.83
C PRO A 8 -11.94 -17.56 40.05
N ALA A 9 -12.29 -16.37 39.58
CA ALA A 9 -11.37 -15.41 39.00
C ALA A 9 -10.33 -14.96 40.05
N VAL A 10 -9.04 -15.05 39.70
CA VAL A 10 -7.94 -14.54 40.52
C VAL A 10 -8.00 -13.01 40.52
N ARG A 11 -8.30 -12.43 41.68
CA ARG A 11 -8.25 -10.99 41.94
C ARG A 11 -6.79 -10.57 42.11
N VAL A 12 -6.23 -9.91 41.10
CA VAL A 12 -4.93 -9.24 41.22
C VAL A 12 -5.08 -8.06 42.19
N GLN A 13 -4.28 -8.09 43.26
CA GLN A 13 -4.21 -7.04 44.27
C GLN A 13 -3.54 -5.80 43.67
N THR A 14 -4.27 -4.70 43.60
CA THR A 14 -3.72 -3.37 43.33
C THR A 14 -3.01 -2.88 44.59
N SER A 15 -1.68 -2.79 44.55
CA SER A 15 -0.91 -2.03 45.52
C SER A 15 -1.17 -0.53 45.31
N LYS A 16 -1.67 0.14 46.35
CA LYS A 16 -1.66 1.60 46.45
C LYS A 16 -0.21 2.07 46.47
N ALA A 17 0.16 2.91 45.50
CA ALA A 17 1.38 3.70 45.55
C ALA A 17 1.01 5.19 45.46
N SER A 18 1.68 5.93 46.34
CA SER A 18 1.61 7.34 46.68
C SER A 18 1.55 8.32 45.50
N ASP A 19 0.90 9.46 45.77
CA ASP A 19 1.06 10.73 45.06
C ASP A 19 2.52 11.01 44.70
N HIS A 20 2.79 11.31 43.43
CA HIS A 20 3.69 12.37 42.98
C HIS A 20 3.66 12.55 41.45
N GLN A 21 3.30 13.77 41.05
CA GLN A 21 3.82 14.55 39.92
C GLN A 21 3.57 14.06 38.48
N THR A 22 2.82 14.90 37.77
CA THR A 22 2.68 14.92 36.30
C THR A 22 4.06 14.98 35.62
N PRO A 23 4.46 14.00 34.80
CA PRO A 23 5.64 14.14 33.96
C PRO A 23 5.29 15.03 32.77
N SER A 24 5.86 16.24 32.78
CA SER A 24 5.93 17.12 31.62
C SER A 24 6.60 16.39 30.46
N SER A 25 5.94 16.32 29.31
CA SER A 25 6.52 15.79 28.07
C SER A 25 7.75 16.63 27.65
N PRO A 26 8.88 16.00 27.26
CA PRO A 26 10.05 16.75 26.83
C PRO A 26 9.76 17.51 25.53
N SER A 27 9.96 18.83 25.58
CA SER A 27 9.89 19.76 24.46
C SER A 27 11.08 19.55 23.53
N GLY A 28 10.92 18.67 22.54
CA GLY A 28 11.99 18.28 21.62
C GLY A 28 11.60 18.28 20.15
N CYS A 29 10.56 19.00 19.75
CA CYS A 29 10.21 19.20 18.33
C CYS A 29 10.59 20.62 17.90
N PRO A 30 11.69 20.83 17.17
CA PRO A 30 12.16 22.15 16.78
C PRO A 30 11.44 22.63 15.52
N MET A 31 10.11 22.74 15.55
CA MET A 31 9.38 23.49 14.52
C MET A 31 8.02 23.97 15.06
N ARG A 32 8.03 24.92 15.99
CA ARG A 32 6.84 25.73 16.25
C ARG A 32 7.22 27.15 16.64
N GLU A 33 7.42 27.99 15.63
CA GLU A 33 7.15 29.41 15.76
C GLU A 33 6.06 29.78 14.76
N GLY A 34 4.93 30.24 15.31
CA GLY A 34 3.80 30.69 14.53
C GLY A 34 4.10 32.03 13.84
N LYS A 35 3.77 32.10 12.56
CA LYS A 35 3.39 33.36 11.90
C LYS A 35 2.21 33.09 10.99
N THR A 36 1.03 33.56 11.40
CA THR A 36 -0.13 33.74 10.54
C THR A 36 0.20 34.80 9.51
N LYS A 37 0.43 34.41 8.25
CA LYS A 37 0.34 35.31 7.09
C LYS A 37 -0.20 34.52 5.90
N GLY A 38 -1.25 35.06 5.28
CA GLY A 38 -2.00 34.44 4.20
C GLY A 38 -1.17 34.15 2.96
N CYS A 39 -1.74 33.32 2.08
CA CYS A 39 -1.15 32.84 0.84
C CYS A 39 -0.88 33.98 -0.16
N PRO A 40 0.36 34.12 -0.67
CA PRO A 40 0.61 34.77 -1.94
C PRO A 40 1.26 33.80 -2.94
N THR A 41 0.73 33.85 -4.16
CA THR A 41 1.19 33.16 -5.36
C THR A 41 2.63 33.49 -5.78
N SER A 42 3.28 32.46 -6.34
CA SER A 42 4.44 32.47 -7.25
C SER A 42 5.83 32.80 -6.68
N ALA A 43 6.65 31.75 -6.53
CA ALA A 43 8.09 31.80 -6.79
C ALA A 43 8.60 30.38 -7.11
N GLU A 44 9.37 30.27 -8.20
CA GLU A 44 10.01 29.03 -8.68
C GLU A 44 10.99 28.42 -7.65
N PRO A 45 11.16 27.08 -7.59
CA PRO A 45 12.17 26.49 -6.72
C PRO A 45 13.49 26.29 -7.48
N SER A 46 14.45 27.21 -7.30
CA SER A 46 15.86 26.91 -7.55
C SER A 46 16.45 26.17 -6.34
N GLY A 47 16.23 24.86 -6.28
CA GLY A 47 16.84 23.96 -5.29
C GLY A 47 17.69 22.90 -5.98
N PRO A 48 18.83 22.46 -5.41
CA PRO A 48 19.69 21.47 -6.02
C PRO A 48 18.94 20.13 -6.15
N THR A 49 18.87 19.60 -7.37
CA THR A 49 18.26 18.30 -7.68
C THR A 49 19.00 17.20 -6.92
N TYR A 50 18.42 16.71 -5.83
CA TYR A 50 18.87 15.48 -5.20
C TYR A 50 18.54 14.32 -6.17
N ARG A 51 19.52 13.90 -6.97
CA ARG A 51 19.44 12.63 -7.71
C ARG A 51 19.57 11.46 -6.74
N ALA A 52 18.52 11.22 -5.95
CA ALA A 52 18.44 10.06 -5.06
C ALA A 52 18.12 8.76 -5.81
N CYS A 53 17.79 8.84 -7.10
CA CYS A 53 17.35 7.69 -7.91
C CYS A 53 18.48 6.95 -8.64
N GLU A 54 19.74 7.40 -8.53
CA GLU A 54 20.85 6.87 -9.35
C GLU A 54 21.49 5.59 -8.78
N TYR A 55 21.10 5.11 -7.58
CA TYR A 55 21.81 4.03 -6.89
C TYR A 55 21.06 2.70 -6.71
N VAL A 56 19.84 2.55 -7.22
CA VAL A 56 19.18 1.23 -7.24
C VAL A 56 19.11 0.77 -8.68
N GLU A 57 20.07 -0.05 -9.10
CA GLU A 57 19.94 -0.83 -10.33
C GLU A 57 18.75 -1.78 -10.17
N CYS A 58 17.56 -1.27 -10.48
CA CYS A 58 16.40 -2.11 -10.74
C CYS A 58 16.75 -3.00 -11.94
N PRO A 59 16.62 -4.34 -11.86
CA PRO A 59 16.97 -5.27 -12.94
C PRO A 59 16.19 -5.11 -14.28
N GLY A 60 15.48 -3.99 -14.48
CA GLY A 60 14.63 -3.72 -15.64
C GLY A 60 15.25 -2.85 -16.75
N THR A 61 16.48 -2.36 -16.60
CA THR A 61 17.12 -1.45 -17.57
C THR A 61 17.40 -2.08 -18.94
N GLY A 62 17.40 -3.41 -19.06
CA GLY A 62 17.65 -4.09 -20.33
C GLY A 62 16.50 -4.04 -21.35
N ALA A 63 15.25 -3.90 -20.89
CA ALA A 63 14.06 -3.97 -21.76
C ALA A 63 13.21 -2.68 -21.79
N ALA A 64 13.23 -1.89 -20.71
CA ALA A 64 12.38 -0.70 -20.57
C ALA A 64 12.87 0.52 -21.36
N ALA A 65 14.17 0.61 -21.67
CA ALA A 65 14.73 1.76 -22.38
C ALA A 65 14.36 1.82 -23.88
N LYS A 66 13.78 0.76 -24.45
CA LYS A 66 13.48 0.68 -25.90
C LYS A 66 12.03 0.96 -26.29
N ASN A 67 11.09 1.05 -25.34
CA ASN A 67 9.66 1.16 -25.64
C ASN A 67 8.92 2.13 -24.70
N GLN A 68 9.43 3.36 -24.54
CA GLN A 68 8.69 4.39 -23.79
C GLN A 68 7.32 4.72 -24.41
N GLU A 69 7.13 4.47 -25.71
CA GLU A 69 5.88 4.73 -26.43
C GLU A 69 4.70 3.81 -26.05
N ASN A 70 4.95 2.68 -25.37
CA ASN A 70 3.89 1.72 -24.99
C ASN A 70 3.60 1.70 -23.48
N LEU A 71 4.09 2.67 -22.72
CA LEU A 71 3.77 2.78 -21.29
C LEU A 71 2.50 3.60 -21.11
N ASP A 72 1.61 3.11 -20.23
CA ASP A 72 0.45 3.88 -19.79
C ASP A 72 0.94 5.12 -19.02
N PRO A 73 0.61 6.34 -19.45
CA PRO A 73 1.10 7.56 -18.79
C PRO A 73 0.56 7.73 -17.37
N SER A 74 -0.55 7.09 -17.01
CA SER A 74 -1.18 7.23 -15.68
C SER A 74 -0.42 6.49 -14.57
N ASN A 75 0.25 5.38 -14.91
CA ASN A 75 0.91 4.50 -13.94
C ASN A 75 2.31 4.03 -14.37
N LEU A 76 2.76 4.46 -15.55
CA LEU A 76 4.03 4.10 -16.18
C LEU A 76 4.25 2.58 -16.33
N MET A 77 3.17 1.80 -16.39
CA MET A 77 3.23 0.36 -16.60
C MET A 77 3.03 -0.03 -18.06
N PRO A 78 3.72 -1.09 -18.51
CA PRO A 78 3.40 -1.70 -19.80
C PRO A 78 2.01 -2.35 -19.75
N PRO A 79 1.42 -2.66 -20.92
CA PRO A 79 0.14 -3.34 -20.99
C PRO A 79 0.15 -4.66 -20.20
N PRO A 80 -0.98 -5.04 -19.58
CA PRO A 80 -1.05 -6.25 -18.77
C PRO A 80 -0.74 -7.50 -19.60
N ASN A 81 0.28 -8.25 -19.19
CA ASN A 81 0.66 -9.51 -19.83
C ASN A 81 -0.02 -10.69 -19.13
N GLN A 82 -0.97 -11.34 -19.83
CA GLN A 82 -1.67 -12.55 -19.38
C GLN A 82 -1.24 -13.83 -20.11
N THR A 83 -0.17 -13.80 -20.89
CA THR A 83 0.35 -15.04 -21.49
C THR A 83 1.18 -15.82 -20.46
N PRO A 84 1.03 -17.15 -20.35
CA PRO A 84 1.90 -17.97 -19.53
C PRO A 84 3.37 -17.76 -19.85
N ALA A 85 4.23 -17.76 -18.83
CA ALA A 85 5.67 -17.68 -19.02
C ALA A 85 6.22 -19.01 -19.57
N PRO A 86 7.32 -19.01 -20.37
CA PRO A 86 7.86 -20.23 -20.97
C PRO A 86 8.16 -21.37 -19.98
N ASP A 87 8.55 -21.02 -18.75
CA ASP A 87 8.94 -21.98 -17.70
C ASP A 87 7.92 -22.04 -16.56
N GLN A 88 6.65 -21.70 -16.83
CA GLN A 88 5.62 -21.70 -15.81
C GLN A 88 5.23 -23.14 -15.42
N LEU A 89 5.27 -23.43 -14.12
CA LEU A 89 5.15 -24.80 -13.58
C LEU A 89 3.73 -25.38 -13.70
N PHE A 90 2.71 -24.52 -13.64
CA PHE A 90 1.30 -24.90 -13.67
C PHE A 90 0.44 -23.80 -14.31
N PRO A 91 -0.76 -24.13 -14.84
CA PRO A 91 -1.65 -23.12 -15.40
C PRO A 91 -2.14 -22.15 -14.31
N LEU A 92 -2.26 -20.87 -14.67
CA LEU A 92 -2.76 -19.81 -13.79
C LEU A 92 -4.02 -19.18 -14.40
N PHE A 93 -4.93 -18.73 -13.54
CA PHE A 93 -6.12 -18.06 -14.01
C PHE A 93 -5.81 -16.63 -14.52
N SER A 94 -6.44 -16.27 -15.64
CA SER A 94 -6.39 -14.94 -16.23
C SER A 94 -7.61 -14.07 -15.86
N VAL A 95 -8.55 -14.62 -15.10
CA VAL A 95 -9.74 -13.89 -14.65
C VAL A 95 -9.32 -12.73 -13.74
N ARG A 96 -9.88 -11.54 -14.00
CA ARG A 96 -9.68 -10.33 -13.20
C ARG A 96 -10.97 -10.00 -12.47
N GLU A 97 -10.83 -9.40 -11.30
CA GLU A 97 -11.95 -8.95 -10.47
C GLU A 97 -12.07 -7.42 -10.57
N GLU A 98 -13.31 -6.91 -10.56
CA GLU A 98 -13.54 -5.46 -10.50
C GLU A 98 -13.15 -4.91 -9.12
N SER A 99 -12.36 -3.85 -9.11
CA SER A 99 -11.94 -3.14 -7.91
C SER A 99 -12.87 -1.96 -7.61
N SER A 100 -13.04 -1.63 -6.32
CA SER A 100 -13.73 -0.41 -5.90
C SER A 100 -12.81 0.82 -5.90
N ILE A 101 -11.51 0.63 -6.13
CA ILE A 101 -10.52 1.69 -6.24
C ILE A 101 -10.68 2.36 -7.63
N PRO A 102 -10.95 3.67 -7.67
CA PRO A 102 -11.08 4.40 -8.93
C PRO A 102 -9.71 4.56 -9.61
N PRO A 103 -9.61 4.35 -10.93
CA PRO A 103 -8.45 4.77 -11.71
C PRO A 103 -8.33 6.30 -11.73
N ALA A 104 -7.10 6.82 -11.80
CA ALA A 104 -6.83 8.25 -11.69
C ALA A 104 -7.60 9.12 -12.71
N ASP A 105 -7.70 8.68 -13.97
CA ASP A 105 -8.22 9.48 -15.08
C ASP A 105 -9.43 8.83 -15.77
N SER A 106 -10.19 7.97 -15.09
CA SER A 106 -11.34 7.30 -15.72
C SER A 106 -12.53 7.09 -14.79
N GLU A 107 -13.74 7.31 -15.32
CA GLU A 107 -15.00 6.96 -14.65
C GLU A 107 -15.26 5.45 -14.63
N LYS A 108 -14.42 4.64 -15.27
CA LYS A 108 -14.54 3.18 -15.28
C LYS A 108 -13.96 2.62 -13.99
N LYS A 109 -14.56 1.54 -13.48
CA LYS A 109 -13.99 0.81 -12.34
C LYS A 109 -12.61 0.26 -12.69
N GLY A 110 -11.71 0.30 -11.71
CA GLY A 110 -10.45 -0.42 -11.77
C GLY A 110 -10.66 -1.94 -11.82
N VAL A 111 -9.62 -2.66 -12.20
CA VAL A 111 -9.60 -4.12 -12.18
C VAL A 111 -8.33 -4.61 -11.53
N ASP A 112 -8.46 -5.49 -10.56
CA ASP A 112 -7.34 -6.08 -9.87
C ASP A 112 -6.54 -7.03 -10.80
N PRO A 113 -5.26 -7.26 -10.51
CA PRO A 113 -4.46 -8.21 -11.27
C PRO A 113 -4.97 -9.65 -11.08
N SER A 114 -4.91 -10.43 -12.16
CA SER A 114 -5.10 -11.89 -12.10
C SER A 114 -3.83 -12.59 -11.62
N GLU A 115 -3.95 -13.88 -11.30
CA GLU A 115 -2.81 -14.75 -10.98
C GLU A 115 -1.71 -14.70 -12.03
N GLN A 116 -2.09 -14.82 -13.31
CA GLN A 116 -1.13 -14.76 -14.40
C GLN A 116 -0.41 -13.40 -14.52
N ILE A 117 -1.13 -12.29 -14.30
CA ILE A 117 -0.53 -10.94 -14.32
C ILE A 117 0.48 -10.81 -13.17
N PHE A 118 0.09 -11.24 -11.98
CA PHE A 118 0.96 -11.19 -10.80
C PHE A 118 2.22 -12.04 -10.98
N TRP A 119 2.07 -13.27 -11.46
CA TRP A 119 3.20 -14.15 -11.77
C TRP A 119 4.19 -13.48 -12.72
N ASN A 120 3.69 -12.93 -13.82
CA ASN A 120 4.50 -12.22 -14.81
C ASN A 120 5.12 -10.94 -14.25
N ALA A 121 4.43 -10.23 -13.36
CA ALA A 121 4.96 -9.04 -12.69
C ALA A 121 6.11 -9.39 -11.75
N MET A 122 6.00 -10.48 -11.00
CA MET A 122 7.07 -10.96 -10.12
C MET A 122 8.30 -11.39 -10.92
N LEU A 123 8.12 -12.05 -12.07
CA LEU A 123 9.23 -12.37 -12.98
C LEU A 123 9.96 -11.10 -13.47
N ARG A 124 9.23 -10.02 -13.81
CA ARG A 124 9.85 -8.73 -14.18
C ARG A 124 10.64 -8.09 -13.03
N LYS A 125 10.24 -8.34 -11.79
CA LYS A 125 10.97 -7.92 -10.58
C LYS A 125 12.18 -8.81 -10.26
N GLY A 126 12.45 -9.84 -11.07
CA GLY A 126 13.57 -10.74 -10.89
C GLY A 126 13.28 -11.96 -10.02
N TRP A 127 12.03 -12.15 -9.58
CA TRP A 127 11.64 -13.31 -8.77
C TRP A 127 11.86 -14.63 -9.53
N LYS A 128 12.30 -15.67 -8.81
CA LYS A 128 12.60 -17.00 -9.37
C LYS A 128 11.69 -18.05 -8.76
N TRP A 129 10.57 -18.32 -9.43
CA TRP A 129 9.58 -19.28 -8.94
C TRP A 129 10.08 -20.73 -8.87
N LYS A 130 11.14 -21.09 -9.61
CA LYS A 130 11.68 -22.47 -9.64
C LYS A 130 12.34 -22.91 -8.33
N ASP A 131 12.76 -21.96 -7.50
CA ASP A 131 13.45 -22.25 -6.24
C ASP A 131 12.45 -22.40 -5.07
N GLU A 132 11.16 -22.19 -5.32
CA GLU A 132 10.08 -22.16 -4.34
C GLU A 132 9.14 -23.36 -4.50
N ASP A 133 8.68 -23.94 -3.40
CA ASP A 133 7.63 -24.96 -3.39
C ASP A 133 6.25 -24.28 -3.37
N ILE A 134 5.88 -23.67 -4.50
CA ILE A 134 4.58 -22.99 -4.66
C ILE A 134 3.64 -23.83 -5.53
N SER A 135 2.40 -24.01 -5.07
CA SER A 135 1.35 -24.68 -5.84
C SER A 135 0.39 -23.69 -6.51
N GLN A 136 -0.43 -24.18 -7.45
CA GLN A 136 -1.52 -23.40 -8.04
C GLN A 136 -2.51 -22.87 -6.99
N LYS A 137 -2.80 -23.68 -5.97
CA LYS A 137 -3.70 -23.29 -4.87
C LYS A 137 -3.11 -22.15 -4.04
N ASP A 138 -1.80 -22.14 -3.84
CA ASP A 138 -1.13 -21.08 -3.10
C ASP A 138 -1.20 -19.77 -3.87
N MET A 139 -0.96 -19.80 -5.20
CA MET A 139 -1.12 -18.62 -6.04
C MET A 139 -2.54 -18.06 -5.97
N TYR A 140 -3.57 -18.92 -6.12
CA TYR A 140 -4.97 -18.51 -5.95
C TYR A 140 -5.23 -17.81 -4.62
N ASN A 141 -4.74 -18.39 -3.51
CA ASN A 141 -4.91 -17.81 -2.18
C ASN A 141 -4.16 -16.47 -2.03
N ILE A 142 -2.92 -16.38 -2.52
CA ILE A 142 -2.09 -15.17 -2.45
C ILE A 142 -2.78 -14.00 -3.12
N ILE A 143 -3.28 -14.19 -4.36
CA ILE A 143 -3.94 -13.13 -5.11
C ILE A 143 -5.23 -12.70 -4.44
N ARG A 144 -6.04 -13.65 -3.97
CA ARG A 144 -7.28 -13.33 -3.30
C ARG A 144 -7.05 -12.52 -2.02
N ILE A 145 -6.06 -12.91 -1.22
CA ILE A 145 -5.67 -12.16 -0.01
C ILE A 145 -5.16 -10.77 -0.40
N HIS A 146 -4.31 -10.66 -1.42
CA HIS A 146 -3.74 -9.39 -1.86
C HIS A 146 -4.81 -8.40 -2.31
N ASN A 147 -5.72 -8.84 -3.18
CA ASN A 147 -6.81 -8.00 -3.71
C ASN A 147 -7.75 -7.56 -2.58
N GLN A 148 -8.12 -8.50 -1.69
CA GLN A 148 -8.92 -8.17 -0.50
C GLN A 148 -8.22 -7.17 0.43
N ASN A 149 -6.91 -7.29 0.62
CA ASN A 149 -6.14 -6.36 1.44
C ASN A 149 -6.11 -4.97 0.79
N SER A 150 -5.93 -4.88 -0.53
CA SER A 150 -6.00 -3.61 -1.27
C SER A 150 -7.37 -2.92 -1.10
N GLU A 151 -8.46 -3.68 -1.23
CA GLU A 151 -9.83 -3.19 -1.04
C GLU A 151 -10.10 -2.73 0.40
N GLN A 152 -9.56 -3.43 1.40
CA GLN A 152 -9.66 -3.01 2.79
C GLN A 152 -8.85 -1.75 3.08
N ALA A 153 -7.59 -1.71 2.62
CA ALA A 153 -6.73 -0.54 2.77
C ALA A 153 -7.37 0.70 2.16
N TRP A 154 -7.98 0.56 0.98
CA TRP A 154 -8.73 1.63 0.33
C TRP A 154 -9.87 2.17 1.21
N LYS A 155 -10.69 1.29 1.79
CA LYS A 155 -11.78 1.70 2.69
C LYS A 155 -11.26 2.44 3.92
N GLU A 156 -10.12 2.02 4.46
CA GLU A 156 -9.50 2.72 5.59
C GLU A 156 -8.93 4.08 5.19
N SER A 157 -8.37 4.23 3.98
CA SER A 157 -7.98 5.54 3.43
C SER A 157 -9.17 6.50 3.34
N LEU A 158 -10.31 6.04 2.82
CA LEU A 158 -11.52 6.87 2.73
C LEU A 158 -12.07 7.27 4.11
N LYS A 159 -12.04 6.36 5.08
CA LYS A 159 -12.43 6.70 6.47
C LYS A 159 -11.46 7.71 7.08
N TRP A 160 -10.17 7.55 6.84
CA TRP A 160 -9.16 8.49 7.33
C TRP A 160 -9.41 9.89 6.78
N GLU A 161 -9.67 10.03 5.48
CA GLU A 161 -9.99 11.33 4.88
C GLU A 161 -11.25 11.95 5.49
N ALA A 162 -12.30 11.16 5.65
CA ALA A 162 -13.55 11.63 6.25
C ALA A 162 -13.36 12.15 7.69
N LEU A 163 -12.50 11.49 8.48
CA LEU A 163 -12.18 11.92 9.84
C LEU A 163 -11.38 13.22 9.88
N HIS A 164 -10.52 13.48 8.90
CA HIS A 164 -9.61 14.64 8.88
C HIS A 164 -10.08 15.77 7.94
N ALA A 165 -11.25 15.63 7.31
CA ALA A 165 -11.78 16.60 6.35
C ALA A 165 -11.88 18.02 6.92
N ALA A 166 -12.19 18.17 8.21
CA ALA A 166 -12.30 19.47 8.86
C ALA A 166 -10.93 20.13 9.15
N GLU A 167 -9.88 19.33 9.35
CA GLU A 167 -8.52 19.82 9.64
C GLU A 167 -7.83 20.30 8.35
N HIS A 168 -8.17 19.69 7.21
CA HIS A 168 -7.56 19.95 5.91
C HIS A 168 -8.61 20.20 4.80
N PRO A 169 -9.42 21.27 4.90
CA PRO A 169 -10.54 21.51 3.98
C PRO A 169 -10.13 21.83 2.53
N CYS A 170 -8.86 22.10 2.27
CA CYS A 170 -8.31 22.38 0.94
C CYS A 170 -7.15 21.44 0.56
N GLY A 171 -7.00 20.31 1.27
CA GLY A 171 -6.00 19.29 0.94
C GLY A 171 -6.37 18.47 -0.30
N PRO A 172 -5.42 17.72 -0.87
CA PRO A 172 -5.73 16.71 -1.88
C PRO A 172 -6.74 15.70 -1.30
N SER A 173 -7.67 15.28 -2.15
CA SER A 173 -8.73 14.32 -1.83
C SER A 173 -8.65 13.15 -2.80
N LEU A 174 -8.90 11.94 -2.30
CA LEU A 174 -9.02 10.73 -3.11
C LEU A 174 -10.39 10.64 -3.83
N ILE A 175 -11.33 11.53 -3.51
CA ILE A 175 -12.67 11.67 -4.12
C ILE A 175 -12.87 13.10 -4.63
#